data_AF-A0A6M0FYS8-F1
#
_entry.id   AF-A0A6M0FYS8-F1
#
_cell.length_a   1.000
_cell.length_b   1.000
_cell.length_c   1.000
_cell.angle_alpha   90.00
_cell.angle_beta   90.00
_cell.angle_gamma   90.00
#
_symmetry.space_group_name_H-M   'P 1'
#
loop_
_entity.id
_entity.type
_entity.pdbx_description
1 polymer ?
#
loop_
_entity_poly.entity_id
_entity_poly.type
_entity_poly.pdbx_seq_one_letter_code
_entity_poly.pdbx_strand_id
1 'polypeptide(L)' 'MTQTYHLDPVSEELHKILDQEVNKPTADKKDEVATLLNSESFVATYDTCIWWDGCYYCQDDHDNWYCIKCSFF' A
#
# COMPACT_ATOMS: atom_id res chain seq x y z
N MET A 1 -21.69 -9.88 7.06
CA MET A 1 -20.67 -10.68 6.37
C MET A 1 -19.45 -9.78 6.25
N THR A 2 -18.49 -9.92 7.15
CA THR A 2 -17.23 -9.17 7.11
C THR A 2 -16.35 -9.80 6.05
N GLN A 3 -16.22 -9.15 4.89
CA GLN A 3 -15.31 -9.57 3.85
C GLN A 3 -13.88 -9.30 4.35
N THR A 4 -13.23 -10.33 4.85
CA THR A 4 -11.79 -10.32 5.13
C THR A 4 -11.08 -10.30 3.78
N TYR A 5 -10.65 -9.12 3.34
CA TYR A 5 -9.73 -9.00 2.22
C TYR A 5 -8.39 -9.56 2.68
N HIS A 6 -8.13 -10.84 2.39
CA HIS A 6 -6.78 -11.39 2.47
C HIS A 6 -5.99 -10.80 1.31
N LEU A 7 -5.31 -9.70 1.57
CA LEU A 7 -4.26 -9.23 0.68
C LEU A 7 -3.03 -10.09 0.96
N ASP A 8 -2.59 -10.84 -0.02
CA ASP A 8 -1.33 -11.56 0.07
C ASP A 8 -0.17 -10.54 0.02
N PRO A 9 0.90 -10.77 0.81
CA PRO A 9 2.08 -9.94 0.74
C PRO A 9 2.74 -10.06 -0.65
N VAL A 10 3.38 -8.99 -1.09
CA VAL A 10 4.10 -8.96 -2.37
C VAL A 10 5.32 -9.90 -2.38
N SER A 11 5.84 -10.20 -3.57
CA SER A 11 7.07 -11.00 -3.71
C SER A 11 8.28 -10.30 -3.07
N GLU A 12 9.28 -11.08 -2.65
CA GLU A 12 10.52 -10.53 -2.05
C GLU A 12 11.27 -9.54 -2.97
N GLU A 13 11.21 -9.76 -4.28
CA GLU A 13 11.82 -8.84 -5.25
C GLU A 13 11.11 -7.48 -5.24
N LEU A 14 9.78 -7.49 -5.29
CA LEU A 14 8.97 -6.28 -5.25
C LEU A 14 9.09 -5.58 -3.88
N HIS A 15 9.11 -6.34 -2.79
CA HIS A 15 9.31 -5.83 -1.43
C HIS A 15 10.56 -4.93 -1.35
N LYS A 16 11.71 -5.40 -1.85
CA LYS A 16 12.96 -4.62 -1.88
C LYS A 16 12.87 -3.34 -2.71
N ILE A 17 12.11 -3.36 -3.79
CA ILE A 17 11.91 -2.18 -4.63
C ILE A 17 11.05 -1.16 -3.88
N LEU A 18 9.95 -1.60 -3.26
CA LEU A 18 9.06 -0.72 -2.50
C LEU A 18 9.78 -0.10 -1.29
N ASP A 19 10.64 -0.86 -0.61
CA ASP A 19 11.49 -0.37 0.48
C ASP A 19 12.47 0.73 0.02
N GLN A 20 12.99 0.63 -1.20
CA GLN A 20 13.81 1.71 -1.76
C GLN A 20 12.98 2.94 -2.12
N GLU A 21 11.77 2.74 -2.62
CA GLU A 21 10.88 3.81 -3.04
C GLU A 21 10.30 4.60 -1.87
N VAL A 22 9.95 3.93 -0.76
CA VAL A 22 9.37 4.58 0.43
C VAL A 22 10.30 5.60 1.09
N ASN A 23 11.61 5.41 0.94
CA ASN A 23 12.62 6.35 1.44
C ASN A 23 12.61 7.71 0.70
N LYS A 24 11.83 7.86 -0.38
CA LYS A 24 11.70 9.14 -1.08
C LYS A 24 10.77 10.10 -0.32
N PRO A 25 11.11 11.39 -0.21
CA PRO A 25 10.38 12.35 0.63
C PRO A 25 8.92 12.63 0.22
N THR A 26 8.47 12.12 -0.93
CA THR A 26 7.10 12.26 -1.46
C THR A 26 6.45 10.91 -1.74
N ALA A 27 7.01 9.83 -1.18
CA ALA A 27 6.54 8.48 -1.43
C ALA A 27 5.21 8.22 -0.73
N ASP A 28 4.98 8.81 0.44
CA ASP A 28 3.76 8.56 1.19
C ASP A 28 2.52 9.11 0.47
N LYS A 29 1.63 8.18 0.11
CA LYS A 29 0.37 8.34 -0.61
C LYS A 29 -0.81 7.90 0.25
N LYS A 30 -0.66 7.88 1.57
CA LYS A 30 -1.67 7.33 2.48
C LYS A 30 -3.00 8.08 2.39
N ASP A 31 -2.98 9.41 2.34
CA ASP A 31 -4.18 10.24 2.10
C ASP A 31 -4.86 9.96 0.75
N GLU A 32 -4.06 9.71 -0.29
CA GLU A 32 -4.54 9.41 -1.63
C GLU A 32 -5.24 8.05 -1.66
N VAL A 33 -4.64 7.04 -1.03
CA VAL A 33 -5.23 5.69 -0.86
C VAL A 33 -6.50 5.75 -0.01
N ALA A 34 -6.51 6.53 1.08
CA ALA A 34 -7.68 6.72 1.94
C ALA A 34 -8.88 7.27 1.15
N THR A 35 -8.62 8.29 0.34
CA THR A 35 -9.60 8.92 -0.54
C THR A 35 -10.10 7.94 -1.60
N LEU A 36 -9.19 7.19 -2.22
CA LEU A 36 -9.49 6.25 -3.30
C LEU A 36 -10.26 5.00 -2.83
N LEU A 37 -10.08 4.59 -1.58
CA LEU A 37 -10.89 3.55 -0.94
C LEU A 37 -12.14 4.09 -0.24
N ASN A 38 -12.26 5.42 -0.11
CA ASN A 38 -13.28 6.08 0.71
C ASN A 38 -13.33 5.50 2.14
N SER A 39 -12.14 5.23 2.70
CA SER A 39 -12.00 4.57 4.01
C SER A 39 -10.69 4.97 4.70
N GLU A 40 -10.79 5.96 5.59
CA GLU A 40 -9.66 6.37 6.45
C GLU A 40 -9.28 5.27 7.46
N SER A 41 -10.26 4.48 7.92
CA SER A 41 -10.03 3.38 8.86
C SER A 41 -9.18 2.25 8.27
N PHE A 42 -9.22 2.07 6.94
CA PHE A 42 -8.42 1.06 6.28
C PHE A 42 -6.94 1.45 6.25
N VAL A 43 -6.62 2.69 5.86
CA VAL A 43 -5.23 3.14 5.82
C VAL A 43 -4.64 3.31 7.22
N ALA A 44 -5.47 3.49 8.25
CA ALA A 44 -5.02 3.62 9.63
C ALA A 44 -4.26 2.39 10.15
N THR A 45 -4.42 1.21 9.54
CA THR A 45 -3.70 -0.02 9.90
C THR A 45 -2.34 -0.17 9.22
N TYR A 46 -1.98 0.77 8.34
CA TYR A 46 -0.72 0.75 7.58
C TYR A 46 0.16 1.92 8.01
N ASP A 47 1.47 1.73 8.06
CA ASP A 47 2.40 2.81 8.41
C ASP A 47 2.51 3.83 7.27
N THR A 48 2.71 3.31 6.05
CA THR A 48 2.91 4.13 4.85
C THR A 48 2.32 3.45 3.62
N CYS A 49 1.98 4.25 2.61
CA CYS A 49 1.53 3.75 1.33
C CYS A 49 2.28 4.44 0.20
N ILE A 50 2.60 3.74 -0.87
CA ILE A 50 3.31 4.29 -2.03
C ILE A 50 2.63 3.90 -3.33
N TRP A 51 2.85 4.69 -4.37
CA TRP A 51 2.44 4.35 -5.73
C TRP A 51 3.65 3.88 -6.52
N TRP A 52 3.56 2.68 -7.10
CA TRP A 52 4.62 2.07 -7.89
C TRP A 52 4.02 1.25 -9.03
N ASP A 53 4.58 1.40 -10.23
CA ASP A 53 4.18 0.67 -11.44
C ASP A 53 2.66 0.59 -11.68
N GLY A 54 1.94 1.69 -11.41
CA GLY A 54 0.49 1.76 -11.62
C GLY A 54 -0.36 1.21 -10.47
N CYS A 55 0.23 0.70 -9.39
CA CYS A 55 -0.49 0.20 -8.23
C CYS A 55 -0.13 0.96 -6.94
N TYR A 56 -1.09 1.06 -6.03
CA TYR A 56 -0.87 1.50 -4.66
C TYR A 56 -0.53 0.29 -3.78
N TYR A 57 0.57 0.42 -3.06
CA TYR A 57 1.03 -0.54 -2.08
C TYR A 57 1.05 0.11 -0.70
N CYS A 58 0.68 -0.62 0.34
CA CYS A 58 0.80 -0.14 1.72
C CYS A 58 1.62 -1.13 2.55
N GLN A 59 2.43 -0.58 3.45
CA GLN A 59 3.25 -1.31 4.39
C GLN A 59 2.56 -1.38 5.74
N ASP A 60 2.47 -2.56 6.34
CA ASP A 60 2.00 -2.70 7.72
C ASP A 60 3.13 -2.48 8.75
N ASP A 61 2.79 -2.54 10.04
CA ASP A 61 3.75 -2.37 11.14
C ASP A 61 4.78 -3.51 11.24
N HIS A 62 4.55 -4.61 10.53
CA HIS A 62 5.43 -5.77 10.45
C HIS A 62 6.34 -5.74 9.21
N ASP A 63 6.45 -4.58 8.56
CA ASP A 63 7.27 -4.35 7.35
C ASP A 63 6.75 -5.09 6.10
N ASN A 64 5.52 -5.62 6.12
CA ASN A 64 4.97 -6.34 4.97
C ASN A 64 4.26 -5.38 4.01
N TRP A 65 4.58 -5.50 2.73
CA TRP A 65 3.93 -4.73 1.68
C TRP A 65 2.77 -5.50 1.04
N TYR A 66 1.66 -4.80 0.85
CA TYR A 66 0.44 -5.34 0.23
C TYR A 66 0.02 -4.48 -0.95
N CYS A 67 -0.39 -5.12 -2.05
CA CYS A 67 -1.03 -4.42 -3.16
C CYS A 67 -2.47 -4.10 -2.78
N ILE A 68 -2.78 -2.82 -2.61
CA ILE A 68 -4.12 -2.37 -2.21
C ILE A 68 -5.02 -2.21 -3.43
N LYS A 69 -4.51 -1.54 -4.46
CA LYS A 69 -5.27 -1.29 -5.68
C LYS A 69 -4.36 -0.94 -6.84
N CYS A 70 -4.56 -1.59 -7.97
CA CYS A 70 -3.96 -1.18 -9.23
C CYS A 70 -4.89 -0.22 -9.98
N SER A 71 -4.36 0.91 -10.41
CA SER A 71 -4.99 1.76 -11.42
C SER A 71 -4.73 1.15 -12.78
N PHE A 72 -5.69 0.37 -13.27
CA PHE A 72 -5.76 0.04 -14.69
C PHE A 72 -6.26 1.29 -15.42
N PHE A 73 -5.33 2.08 -15.99
CA PHE A 73 -5.65 3.09 -16.98
C PHE A 73 -5.88 2.44 -18.35
#